data_AF-A0A023NB15-F1
#
_entry.id   AF-A0A023NB15-F1
#
_cell.length_a   1.000
_cell.length_b   1.000
_cell.length_c   1.000
_cell.angle_alpha   90.00
_cell.angle_beta   90.00
_cell.angle_gamma   90.00
#
_symmetry.space_group_name_H-M   'P 1'
#
loop_
_entity.id
_entity.type
_entity.pdbx_description
1 polymer ?
#
loop_
_entity_poly.entity_id
_entity_poly.type
_entity_poly.pdbx_seq_one_letter_code
_entity_poly.pdbx_strand_id
1 'polypeptide(L)'
;CKPSCAWSGKASVSSPVRTCDANNSPLSDVDAKSACDGGVAYTCSNNAPWAVNDNLSYGFAATAINGGSESSWCCACYKLTFTSGPAAGKVMVVQSTNTGYDLSNNHFDILM
;
A
#
# COMPACT_ATOMS: atom_id res chain seq x y z
N CYS A 1 0.36 4.78 -10.12
CA CYS A 1 1.44 5.69 -9.68
C CYS A 1 2.51 4.92 -8.92
N LYS A 2 3.68 5.50 -8.66
CA LYS A 2 4.61 4.97 -7.64
C LYS A 2 3.98 5.17 -6.23
N PRO A 3 3.89 4.13 -5.38
CA PRO A 3 3.37 4.29 -4.01
C PRO A 3 4.24 5.23 -3.17
N SER A 4 3.65 6.02 -2.27
CA SER A 4 4.41 7.02 -1.50
C SER A 4 5.44 6.39 -0.56
N CYS A 5 5.20 5.19 -0.03
CA CYS A 5 6.18 4.47 0.80
C CYS A 5 7.30 3.78 -0.02
N ALA A 6 7.29 3.94 -1.34
CA ALA A 6 8.39 3.49 -2.21
C ALA A 6 9.53 4.51 -2.33
N TRP A 7 9.38 5.70 -1.73
CA TRP A 7 10.46 6.69 -1.68
C TRP A 7 11.41 6.43 -0.51
N SER A 8 12.70 6.65 -0.74
CA SER A 8 13.72 6.62 0.30
C SER A 8 13.40 7.60 1.44
N GLY A 9 13.68 7.21 2.68
CA GLY A 9 13.56 8.08 3.86
C GLY A 9 12.14 8.34 4.38
N LYS A 10 11.11 7.69 3.83
CA LYS A 10 9.72 7.85 4.30
C LYS A 10 9.46 7.27 5.69
N ALA A 11 10.12 6.17 6.03
CA ALA A 11 10.05 5.51 7.34
C ALA A 11 11.35 4.73 7.62
N SER A 12 11.55 4.32 8.88
CA SER A 12 12.65 3.45 9.26
C SER A 12 12.34 2.00 8.88
N VAL A 13 12.75 1.60 7.68
CA VAL A 13 12.47 0.29 7.08
C VAL A 13 13.75 -0.32 6.50
N SER A 14 13.78 -1.64 6.35
CA SER A 14 14.91 -2.34 5.72
C SER A 14 15.08 -1.99 4.24
N SER A 15 13.97 -1.75 3.54
CA SER A 15 13.92 -1.20 2.18
C SER A 15 12.55 -0.55 1.93
N PRO A 16 12.47 0.53 1.14
CA PRO A 16 11.19 1.07 0.68
C PRO A 16 10.37 0.04 -0.11
N VAL A 17 9.09 0.32 -0.31
CA VAL A 17 8.21 -0.52 -1.13
C VAL A 17 8.78 -0.62 -2.55
N ARG A 18 8.86 -1.84 -3.07
CA ARG A 18 9.37 -2.10 -4.42
C ARG A 18 8.41 -1.55 -5.48
N THR A 19 8.97 -0.90 -6.50
CA THR A 19 8.27 -0.46 -7.70
C THR A 19 8.65 -1.34 -8.89
N CYS A 20 7.82 -1.28 -9.92
CA CYS A 20 8.04 -1.99 -11.17
C CYS A 20 7.98 -1.02 -12.35
N ASP A 21 8.58 -1.39 -13.47
CA ASP A 21 8.41 -0.70 -14.75
C ASP A 21 7.04 -1.03 -15.39
N ALA A 22 6.79 -0.48 -16.58
CA ALA A 22 5.54 -0.69 -17.32
C ALA A 22 5.29 -2.16 -17.71
N ASN A 23 6.34 -3.00 -17.73
CA ASN A 23 6.27 -4.43 -18.02
C ASN A 23 6.22 -5.27 -16.74
N ASN A 24 5.95 -4.65 -15.59
CA ASN A 24 5.89 -5.30 -14.30
C ASN A 24 7.23 -5.95 -13.86
N SER A 25 8.36 -5.43 -14.35
CA SER A 25 9.69 -5.85 -13.91
C SER A 25 10.16 -4.98 -12.75
N PRO A 26 10.66 -5.56 -11.64
CA PRO A 26 11.19 -4.81 -10.51
C PRO A 26 12.24 -3.77 -10.90
N LEU A 27 12.09 -2.56 -10.39
CA LEU A 27 13.10 -1.51 -10.52
C LEU A 27 14.08 -1.57 -9.34
N SER A 28 15.38 -1.52 -9.64
CA SER A 28 16.44 -1.38 -8.64
C SER A 28 16.65 0.06 -8.19
N ASP A 29 16.34 1.02 -9.06
CA ASP A 29 16.37 2.44 -8.74
C ASP A 29 15.14 2.81 -7.89
N VAL A 30 15.36 2.91 -6.58
CA VAL A 30 14.35 3.29 -5.61
C VAL A 30 13.83 4.70 -5.86
N ASP A 31 14.64 5.60 -6.40
CA ASP A 31 14.28 7.01 -6.60
C ASP A 31 13.82 7.31 -8.04
N ALA A 32 13.63 6.27 -8.85
CA ALA A 32 12.96 6.37 -10.15
C ALA A 32 11.63 7.13 -10.01
N LYS A 33 11.45 8.11 -10.90
CA LYS A 33 10.29 9.02 -10.87
C LYS A 33 8.99 8.23 -11.10
N SER A 34 7.93 8.62 -10.39
CA SER A 34 6.58 8.07 -10.57
C SER A 34 6.10 8.23 -12.01
N ALA A 35 5.50 7.19 -12.57
CA ALA A 35 4.85 7.27 -13.87
C ALA A 35 3.68 8.27 -13.92
N CYS A 36 3.04 8.56 -12.78
CA CYS A 36 2.02 9.61 -12.71
C CYS A 36 2.58 11.03 -12.83
N ASP A 37 3.90 11.17 -12.69
CA ASP A 37 4.62 12.43 -12.88
C ASP A 37 5.53 12.37 -14.13
N GLY A 38 5.22 11.46 -15.08
CA GLY A 38 5.98 11.28 -16.32
C GLY A 38 7.28 10.49 -16.18
N GLY A 39 7.44 9.73 -15.09
CA GLY A 39 8.55 8.79 -14.88
C GLY A 39 8.27 7.38 -15.36
N VAL A 40 9.02 6.41 -14.81
CA VAL A 40 8.97 4.99 -15.21
C VAL A 40 8.57 4.04 -14.08
N ALA A 41 8.36 4.55 -12.86
CA ALA A 41 8.01 3.73 -11.70
C ALA A 41 6.49 3.62 -11.49
N TYR A 42 6.01 2.38 -11.47
CA TYR A 42 4.64 1.98 -11.24
C TYR A 42 4.53 1.13 -9.96
N THR A 43 3.31 0.95 -9.45
CA THR A 43 3.01 -0.12 -8.49
C THR A 43 3.20 -1.48 -9.16
N CYS A 44 3.88 -2.41 -8.49
CA CYS A 44 3.99 -3.78 -8.98
C CYS A 44 2.65 -4.52 -8.90
N SER A 45 2.35 -5.39 -9.86
CA SER A 45 1.09 -6.16 -9.91
C SER A 45 0.96 -7.17 -8.77
N ASN A 46 2.08 -7.59 -8.16
CA ASN A 46 2.07 -8.45 -6.98
C ASN A 46 1.62 -7.71 -5.69
N ASN A 47 1.33 -6.40 -5.78
CA ASN A 47 0.60 -5.69 -4.73
C ASN A 47 -0.93 -5.88 -4.83
N ALA A 48 -1.42 -6.71 -5.76
CA ALA A 48 -2.82 -7.12 -5.80
C ALA A 48 -3.19 -7.98 -4.57
N PRO A 49 -4.43 -7.90 -4.07
CA PRO A 49 -4.88 -8.68 -2.92
C PRO A 49 -5.15 -10.14 -3.32
N TRP A 50 -5.07 -11.05 -2.34
CA TRP A 50 -5.39 -12.46 -2.55
C TRP A 50 -6.10 -13.05 -1.34
N ALA A 51 -6.99 -14.03 -1.60
CA ALA A 51 -7.64 -14.80 -0.57
C ALA A 51 -6.72 -15.90 -0.05
N VAL A 52 -6.62 -16.02 1.26
CA VAL A 52 -6.03 -17.19 1.94
C VAL A 52 -7.08 -18.30 2.07
N ASN A 53 -8.30 -17.89 2.41
CA ASN A 53 -9.50 -18.73 2.45
C ASN A 53 -10.74 -17.83 2.41
N ASP A 54 -11.94 -18.41 2.55
CA ASP A 54 -13.20 -17.68 2.46
C ASP A 54 -13.35 -16.51 3.45
N ASN A 55 -12.63 -16.53 4.58
CA ASN A 55 -12.74 -15.55 5.66
C ASN A 55 -11.50 -14.67 5.86
N LEU A 56 -10.40 -14.96 5.16
CA LEU A 56 -9.13 -14.24 5.32
C LEU A 56 -8.52 -13.91 3.96
N SER A 57 -8.17 -12.63 3.78
CA SER A 57 -7.36 -12.15 2.66
C SER A 57 -6.12 -11.39 3.14
N TYR A 58 -5.11 -11.32 2.28
CA TYR A 58 -3.99 -10.40 2.41
C TYR A 58 -4.01 -9.39 1.27
N GLY A 59 -3.39 -8.23 1.48
CA GLY A 59 -3.21 -7.25 0.42
C GLY A 59 -2.47 -6.00 0.89
N PHE A 60 -2.74 -4.91 0.21
CA PHE A 60 -2.04 -3.65 0.39
C PHE A 60 -3.04 -2.49 0.37
N ALA A 61 -2.70 -1.38 1.00
CA ALA A 61 -3.55 -0.21 1.05
C ALA A 61 -2.76 1.10 1.00
N ALA A 62 -3.43 2.17 0.59
CA ALA A 62 -3.06 3.52 1.01
C ALA A 62 -3.74 3.86 2.33
N THR A 63 -3.02 4.46 3.27
CA THR A 63 -3.55 4.73 4.62
C THR A 63 -3.40 6.17 5.05
N ALA A 64 -4.39 6.66 5.80
CA ALA A 64 -4.33 7.90 6.57
C ALA A 64 -4.78 7.62 8.00
N ILE A 65 -3.82 7.49 8.93
CA ILE A 65 -4.07 7.06 10.31
C ILE A 65 -3.93 8.24 11.27
N ASN A 66 -4.93 8.44 12.12
CA ASN A 66 -4.96 9.56 13.06
C ASN A 66 -3.83 9.48 14.07
N GLY A 67 -3.20 10.63 14.33
CA GLY A 67 -2.06 10.73 15.25
C GLY A 67 -0.76 10.16 14.70
N GLY A 68 -0.75 9.71 13.45
CA GLY A 68 0.43 9.21 12.75
C GLY A 68 0.90 10.11 11.61
N SER A 69 1.98 9.67 10.97
CA SER A 69 2.47 10.17 9.69
C SER A 69 2.98 9.00 8.84
N GLU A 70 3.44 9.27 7.61
CA GLU A 70 4.11 8.26 6.77
C GLU A 70 5.21 7.51 7.52
N SER A 71 5.96 8.20 8.38
CA SER A 71 7.02 7.58 9.18
C SER A 71 6.53 6.48 10.13
N SER A 72 5.27 6.55 10.57
CA SER A 72 4.66 5.57 11.48
C SER A 72 3.89 4.46 10.79
N TRP A 73 3.34 4.69 9.59
CA TRP A 73 2.50 3.69 8.91
C TRP A 73 3.16 3.07 7.69
N CYS A 74 4.14 3.71 7.04
CA CYS A 74 4.75 3.14 5.85
C CYS A 74 5.36 1.77 6.17
N CYS A 75 4.94 0.78 5.39
CA CYS A 75 5.27 -0.64 5.54
C CYS A 75 4.68 -1.33 6.78
N ALA A 76 3.92 -0.64 7.63
CA ALA A 76 3.19 -1.26 8.74
C ALA A 76 2.05 -2.14 8.23
N CYS A 77 1.72 -3.19 8.99
CA CYS A 77 0.61 -4.08 8.68
C CYS A 77 -0.54 -3.92 9.67
N TYR A 78 -1.77 -3.98 9.17
CA TYR A 78 -2.99 -3.82 9.95
C TYR A 78 -3.94 -4.97 9.66
N LYS A 79 -4.58 -5.49 10.71
CA LYS A 79 -5.66 -6.48 10.59
C LYS A 79 -6.99 -5.75 10.63
N LEU A 80 -7.67 -5.74 9.49
CA LEU A 80 -9.01 -5.17 9.33
C LEU A 80 -10.04 -6.28 9.52
N THR A 81 -11.07 -6.01 10.33
CA THR A 81 -12.29 -6.82 10.37
C THR A 81 -13.41 -5.96 9.79
N PHE A 82 -13.99 -6.39 8.68
CA PHE A 82 -15.08 -5.63 8.05
C PHE A 82 -16.33 -5.68 8.94
N THR A 83 -16.98 -4.53 9.13
CA THR A 83 -18.14 -4.39 10.02
C THR A 83 -19.47 -4.21 9.28
N SER A 84 -19.44 -4.09 7.95
CA SER A 84 -20.60 -3.86 7.10
C SER A 84 -20.38 -4.40 5.68
N GLY A 85 -21.42 -4.33 4.84
CA GLY A 85 -21.38 -4.79 3.45
C GLY A 85 -21.29 -6.32 3.29
N PRO A 86 -21.09 -6.81 2.07
CA PRO A 86 -21.07 -8.26 1.78
C PRO A 86 -19.86 -8.99 2.39
N ALA A 87 -18.84 -8.26 2.83
CA ALA A 87 -17.66 -8.81 3.48
C ALA A 87 -17.72 -8.73 5.01
N ALA A 88 -18.83 -8.29 5.61
CA ALA A 88 -18.96 -8.16 7.07
C ALA A 88 -18.55 -9.45 7.81
N GLY A 89 -17.72 -9.30 8.84
CA GLY A 89 -17.14 -10.40 9.61
C GLY A 89 -15.87 -11.01 9.03
N LYS A 90 -15.58 -10.82 7.74
CA LYS A 90 -14.32 -11.28 7.14
C LYS A 90 -13.14 -10.42 7.58
N VAL A 91 -11.94 -10.98 7.48
CA VAL A 91 -10.68 -10.35 7.86
C VAL A 91 -9.81 -10.10 6.64
N MET A 92 -9.20 -8.93 6.59
CA MET A 92 -8.12 -8.62 5.63
C MET A 92 -6.92 -8.07 6.38
N VAL A 93 -5.73 -8.63 6.16
CA VAL A 93 -4.49 -8.06 6.66
C VAL A 93 -3.82 -7.30 5.52
N VAL A 94 -3.56 -6.01 5.74
CA VAL A 94 -3.01 -5.13 4.71
C VAL A 94 -1.68 -4.53 5.15
N GLN A 95 -0.74 -4.40 4.21
CA GLN A 95 0.43 -3.53 4.39
C GLN A 95 0.13 -2.13 3.83
N SER A 96 0.46 -1.08 4.59
CA SER A 96 0.41 0.29 4.09
C SER A 96 1.59 0.56 3.17
N THR A 97 1.30 0.90 1.92
CA THR A 97 2.31 1.18 0.87
C THR A 97 2.24 2.59 0.33
N ASN A 98 1.17 3.31 0.64
CA ASN A 98 0.90 4.64 0.13
C ASN A 98 0.15 5.45 1.19
N THR A 99 0.11 6.76 1.02
CA THR A 99 -0.77 7.66 1.77
C THR A 99 -1.86 8.19 0.86
N GLY A 100 -3.10 8.14 1.37
CA GLY A 100 -4.22 8.81 0.74
C GLY A 100 -4.47 10.15 1.41
N TYR A 101 -3.97 11.24 0.83
CA TYR A 101 -4.01 12.57 1.45
C TYR A 101 -5.40 13.22 1.45
N ASP A 102 -6.30 12.81 0.56
CA ASP A 102 -7.69 13.30 0.49
C ASP A 102 -8.66 12.49 1.37
N LEU A 103 -8.13 11.62 2.23
CA LEU A 103 -8.92 10.64 2.95
C LEU A 103 -9.09 11.00 4.42
N SER A 104 -10.26 10.70 4.96
CA SER A 104 -10.67 11.06 6.32
C SER A 104 -9.93 10.25 7.40
N ASN A 105 -10.32 10.48 8.65
CA ASN A 105 -9.76 9.84 9.83
C ASN A 105 -9.74 8.29 9.74
N ASN A 106 -8.55 7.69 9.88
CA ASN A 106 -8.35 6.23 9.88
C ASN A 106 -8.83 5.52 8.60
N HIS A 107 -8.62 6.15 7.46
CA HIS A 107 -9.03 5.60 6.18
C HIS A 107 -8.00 4.62 5.59
N PHE A 108 -8.51 3.54 4.99
CA PHE A 108 -7.77 2.54 4.23
C PHE A 108 -8.35 2.47 2.82
N ASP A 109 -7.60 2.94 1.83
CA ASP A 109 -7.90 2.73 0.41
C ASP A 109 -7.25 1.43 -0.05
N ILE A 110 -8.06 0.37 -0.15
CA ILE A 110 -7.58 -0.98 -0.42
C ILE A 110 -7.24 -1.10 -1.90
N LEU A 111 -5.99 -1.45 -2.20
CA LEU A 111 -5.54 -1.71 -3.57
C LEU A 111 -6.16 -3.03 -4.06
N MET A 112 -6.75 -3.01 -5.25
CA MET A 112 -7.41 -4.15 -5.89
C MET A 112 -7.11 -4.23 -7.37
#